data_AF-A0AAD9Q1V1-F1
#
_entry.id   AF-A0AAD9Q1V1-F1
#
_cell.length_a   1.000
_cell.length_b   1.000
_cell.length_c   1.000
_cell.angle_alpha   90.00
_cell.angle_beta   90.00
_cell.angle_gamma   90.00
#
_symmetry.space_group_name_H-M   'P 1'
#
loop_
_entity.id
_entity.type
_entity.pdbx_description
1 polymer ?
#
loop_
_entity_poly.entity_id
_entity_poly.type
_entity_poly.pdbx_seq_one_letter_code
_entity_poly.pdbx_strand_id
1 'polypeptide(L)'
;MSTSHLVLTSFADCVLFFGCRNSNKDFFFREEWQTLTENGSLQLFTAFSRDQEEKVYVQHRLVENSALVWDVLVNKQGWCYIAGNSQRMPADVTEALLEIFIKEGKMDKSRAEEFLKSLESTRHFQSETWS
;
A
#
# COMPACT_ATOMS: atom_id res chain seq x y z
N MET A 1 -2.88 2.97 -44.87
CA MET A 1 -2.33 2.03 -43.86
C MET A 1 -2.25 2.81 -42.55
N SER A 2 -3.30 2.71 -41.72
CA SER A 2 -3.37 3.39 -40.44
C SER A 2 -2.73 2.49 -39.39
N THR A 3 -1.54 2.84 -38.94
CA THR A 3 -0.85 2.11 -37.88
C THR A 3 -1.57 2.41 -36.58
N SER A 4 -2.48 1.54 -36.17
CA SER A 4 -3.07 1.56 -34.83
C SER A 4 -1.94 1.45 -33.81
N HIS A 5 -1.61 2.55 -33.15
CA HIS A 5 -0.80 2.53 -31.93
C HIS A 5 -1.66 1.90 -30.83
N LEU A 6 -1.59 0.57 -30.74
CA LEU A 6 -1.93 -0.13 -29.51
C LEU A 6 -0.86 0.28 -28.49
N VAL A 7 -1.10 1.39 -27.81
CA VAL A 7 -0.47 1.66 -26.52
C VAL A 7 -1.10 0.64 -25.56
N LEU A 8 -0.53 -0.56 -25.51
CA LEU A 8 -0.77 -1.50 -24.41
C LEU A 8 -0.06 -0.93 -23.18
N THR A 9 -0.50 0.23 -22.68
CA THR A 9 -0.17 0.64 -21.33
C THR A 9 -1.10 -0.09 -20.39
N SER A 10 -0.82 -1.38 -20.18
CA SER A 10 -1.11 -1.99 -18.89
C SER A 10 -0.16 -1.32 -17.90
N PHE A 11 -0.52 -0.13 -17.42
CA PHE A 11 0.23 0.54 -16.37
C PHE A 11 0.28 -0.40 -15.17
N ALA A 12 1.49 -0.64 -14.68
CA ALA A 12 1.71 -1.51 -13.53
C ALA A 12 0.80 -1.06 -12.37
N ASP A 13 0.22 -2.03 -11.65
CA ASP A 13 -0.60 -1.83 -10.46
C ASP A 13 0.25 -1.33 -9.28
N CYS A 14 0.99 -0.24 -9.48
CA CYS A 14 1.81 0.40 -8.46
C CYS A 14 0.89 1.21 -7.55
N VAL A 15 0.80 0.77 -6.30
CA VAL A 15 -0.01 1.42 -5.27
C VAL A 15 0.92 1.92 -4.18
N LEU A 16 0.81 3.22 -3.83
CA LEU A 16 1.56 3.82 -2.74
C LEU A 16 0.61 4.32 -1.66
N PHE A 17 0.81 3.82 -0.44
CA PHE A 17 0.23 4.37 0.77
C PHE A 17 1.27 5.26 1.45
N PHE A 18 1.10 6.57 1.37
CA PHE A 18 2.04 7.56 1.91
C PHE A 18 1.46 8.24 3.15
N GLY A 19 2.28 8.38 4.20
CA GLY A 19 1.86 9.02 5.45
C GLY A 19 2.82 10.13 5.90
N CYS A 20 2.27 11.28 6.26
CA CYS A 20 3.02 12.37 6.92
C CYS A 20 2.13 13.14 7.91
N ARG A 21 2.64 14.20 8.54
CA ARG A 21 1.87 14.94 9.54
C ARG A 21 0.84 15.85 8.88
N ASN A 22 1.27 16.64 7.91
CA ASN A 22 0.46 17.68 7.30
C ASN A 22 0.72 17.71 5.80
N SER A 23 -0.35 17.72 5.00
CA SER A 23 -0.24 17.88 3.56
C SER A 23 0.65 19.08 3.22
N ASN A 24 0.38 20.25 3.79
CA ASN A 24 1.04 21.51 3.42
C ASN A 24 2.41 21.75 4.08
N LYS A 25 3.00 20.78 4.78
CA LYS A 25 4.30 20.97 5.45
C LYS A 25 5.32 19.88 5.12
N ASP A 26 4.92 18.62 5.22
CA ASP A 26 5.84 17.48 5.12
C ASP A 26 5.33 16.39 4.18
N PHE A 27 4.54 16.78 3.17
CA PHE A 27 4.19 15.90 2.05
C PHE A 27 5.36 15.83 1.05
N PHE A 28 6.35 15.02 1.38
CA PHE A 28 7.53 14.80 0.55
C PHE A 28 7.17 14.26 -0.84
N PHE A 29 7.83 14.80 -1.86
CA PHE A 29 7.68 14.45 -3.28
C PHE A 29 6.26 14.62 -3.84
N ARG A 30 5.48 15.58 -3.30
CA ARG A 30 4.09 15.82 -3.68
C ARG A 30 3.95 15.96 -5.19
N GLU A 31 4.76 16.81 -5.81
CA GLU A 31 4.69 17.12 -7.24
C GLU A 31 5.03 15.91 -8.10
N GLU A 32 6.01 15.09 -7.69
CA GLU A 32 6.38 13.84 -8.37
C GLU A 32 5.27 12.79 -8.25
N TRP A 33 4.70 12.60 -7.07
CA TRP A 33 3.57 11.68 -6.89
C TRP A 33 2.36 12.10 -7.69
N GLN A 34 2.06 13.41 -7.73
CA GLN A 34 0.99 13.95 -8.55
C GLN A 34 1.22 13.66 -10.02
N THR A 35 2.42 13.93 -10.53
CA THR A 35 2.78 13.65 -11.93
C THR A 35 2.61 12.17 -12.29
N LEU A 36 3.05 11.25 -11.41
CA LEU A 36 2.91 9.81 -11.61
C LEU A 36 1.45 9.34 -11.52
N THR A 37 0.64 10.01 -10.70
CA THR A 37 -0.80 9.72 -10.61
C THR A 37 -1.53 10.20 -11.87
N GLU A 38 -1.24 11.42 -12.33
CA GLU A 38 -1.87 12.03 -13.50
C GLU A 38 -1.56 11.26 -14.81
N ASN A 39 -0.37 10.67 -14.91
CA ASN A 39 0.00 9.86 -16.07
C ASN A 39 -0.42 8.38 -15.95
N GLY A 40 -1.08 7.99 -14.85
CA GLY A 40 -1.60 6.63 -14.64
C GLY A 40 -0.57 5.60 -14.16
N SER A 41 0.66 6.00 -13.84
CA SER A 41 1.71 5.09 -13.37
C SER A 41 1.65 4.77 -11.87
N LEU A 42 0.85 5.51 -11.10
CA LEU A 42 0.74 5.36 -9.65
C LEU A 42 -0.70 5.55 -9.17
N GLN A 43 -1.17 4.66 -8.29
CA GLN A 43 -2.33 4.91 -7.44
C GLN A 43 -1.86 5.36 -6.06
N LEU A 44 -2.13 6.62 -5.70
CA LEU A 44 -1.65 7.23 -4.47
C LEU A 44 -2.76 7.35 -3.42
N PHE A 45 -2.48 6.86 -2.21
CA PHE A 45 -3.33 7.00 -1.03
C PHE A 45 -2.56 7.72 0.08
N THR A 46 -3.07 8.86 0.55
CA THR A 46 -2.38 9.67 1.55
C THR A 46 -3.05 9.65 2.92
N ALA A 47 -2.22 9.59 3.97
CA ALA A 47 -2.62 9.70 5.36
C ALA A 47 -1.93 10.90 6.02
N PHE A 48 -2.68 11.95 6.30
CA PHE A 48 -2.18 13.16 6.96
C PHE A 48 -2.60 13.15 8.43
N SER A 49 -1.67 12.91 9.35
CA SER A 49 -2.03 12.61 10.74
C SER A 49 -2.44 13.84 11.58
N ARG A 50 -2.34 15.05 11.04
CA ARG A 50 -2.56 16.33 11.75
C ARG A 50 -3.34 17.37 10.94
N ASP A 51 -3.94 16.99 9.82
CA ASP A 51 -4.80 17.89 9.02
C ASP A 51 -6.26 17.91 9.54
N GLN A 52 -6.59 17.02 10.47
CA GLN A 52 -7.89 16.90 11.12
C GLN A 52 -7.73 16.44 12.58
N GLU A 53 -8.82 16.48 13.36
CA GLU A 53 -8.83 16.08 14.78
C GLU A 53 -8.48 14.59 14.96
N GLU A 54 -9.08 13.73 14.14
CA GLU A 54 -8.81 12.29 14.15
C GLU A 54 -7.49 11.94 13.45
N LYS A 55 -6.69 11.09 14.08
CA LYS A 55 -5.39 10.68 13.52
C LYS A 55 -5.60 9.66 12.42
N VAL A 56 -5.25 10.03 11.19
CA VAL A 56 -5.24 9.13 10.03
C VAL A 56 -3.81 8.69 9.73
N TYR A 57 -3.59 7.37 9.70
CA TYR A 57 -2.31 6.74 9.39
C TYR A 57 -2.45 5.77 8.20
N VAL A 58 -1.32 5.29 7.68
CA VAL A 58 -1.30 4.42 6.49
C VAL A 58 -2.05 3.11 6.71
N GLN A 59 -2.01 2.53 7.91
CA GLN A 59 -2.78 1.33 8.25
C GLN A 59 -4.29 1.55 8.13
N HIS A 60 -4.80 2.74 8.43
CA HIS A 60 -6.22 3.07 8.25
C HIS A 60 -6.57 3.09 6.75
N ARG A 61 -5.70 3.70 5.93
CA ARG A 61 -5.87 3.71 4.47
C ARG A 61 -5.79 2.32 3.86
N LEU A 62 -4.94 1.43 4.38
CA LEU A 62 -4.87 0.05 3.93
C LEU A 62 -6.20 -0.67 4.15
N VAL A 63 -6.77 -0.58 5.36
CA VAL A 63 -8.05 -1.23 5.69
C VAL A 63 -9.22 -0.65 4.89
N GLU A 64 -9.28 0.68 4.75
CA GLU A 64 -10.26 1.38 3.89
C GLU A 64 -10.23 0.87 2.44
N ASN A 65 -9.04 0.51 1.94
CA ASN A 65 -8.80 0.02 0.58
C ASN A 65 -8.51 -1.48 0.53
N SER A 66 -9.00 -2.23 1.51
CA SER A 66 -8.79 -3.68 1.70
C SER A 66 -8.96 -4.51 0.43
N ALA A 67 -10.04 -4.30 -0.35
CA ALA A 67 -10.27 -5.03 -1.59
C ALA A 67 -9.19 -4.78 -2.65
N LEU A 68 -8.69 -3.54 -2.78
CA LEU A 68 -7.58 -3.21 -3.69
C LEU A 68 -6.28 -3.87 -3.22
N VAL A 69 -5.97 -3.77 -1.92
CA VAL A 69 -4.76 -4.37 -1.35
C VAL A 69 -4.77 -5.88 -1.56
N TRP A 70 -5.91 -6.55 -1.31
CA TRP A 70 -6.07 -7.97 -1.57
C TRP A 70 -5.87 -8.32 -3.05
N ASP A 71 -6.49 -7.56 -3.96
CA ASP A 71 -6.37 -7.81 -5.40
C ASP A 71 -4.91 -7.70 -5.88
N VAL A 72 -4.22 -6.62 -5.52
CA VAL A 72 -2.83 -6.38 -5.92
C VAL A 72 -1.88 -7.41 -5.30
N LEU A 73 -1.97 -7.64 -3.98
CA LEU A 73 -1.03 -8.50 -3.29
C LEU A 73 -1.28 -9.99 -3.58
N VAL A 74 -2.54 -10.42 -3.67
CA VAL A 74 -2.90 -11.83 -3.71
C VAL A 74 -3.34 -12.28 -5.10
N ASN A 75 -4.36 -11.66 -5.68
CA ASN A 75 -4.87 -12.10 -6.99
C ASN A 75 -3.85 -11.88 -8.11
N LYS A 76 -3.16 -10.74 -8.05
CA LYS A 76 -2.14 -10.34 -9.03
C LYS A 76 -0.72 -10.74 -8.64
N GLN A 77 -0.53 -11.35 -7.46
CA GLN A 77 0.77 -11.77 -6.94
C GLN A 77 1.79 -10.62 -6.90
N GLY A 78 1.36 -9.44 -6.49
CA GLY A 78 2.21 -8.25 -6.37
C GLY A 78 3.20 -8.34 -5.21
N TRP A 79 4.13 -7.40 -5.18
CA TRP A 79 5.11 -7.25 -4.10
C TRP A 79 4.72 -6.12 -3.16
N CYS A 80 4.82 -6.35 -1.87
CA CYS A 80 4.56 -5.38 -0.82
C CYS A 80 5.88 -4.99 -0.12
N TYR A 81 6.09 -3.68 0.01
CA TYR A 81 7.25 -3.11 0.67
C TYR A 81 6.78 -2.13 1.76
N ILE A 82 7.35 -2.29 2.95
CA ILE A 82 7.21 -1.33 4.04
C ILE A 82 8.53 -0.59 4.18
N ALA A 83 8.51 0.74 4.18
CA ALA A 83 9.68 1.55 4.44
C ALA A 83 9.37 2.70 5.41
N GLY A 84 10.28 2.98 6.35
CA GLY A 84 10.15 4.10 7.28
C GLY A 84 10.55 3.80 8.71
N ASN A 85 9.98 4.55 9.64
CA ASN A 85 10.29 4.47 11.07
C ASN A 85 9.86 3.12 11.66
N SER A 86 10.80 2.38 12.26
CA SER A 86 10.60 1.03 12.81
C SER A 86 9.83 0.95 14.13
N GLN A 87 9.51 2.08 14.78
CA GLN A 87 8.96 2.06 16.15
C GLN A 87 7.57 1.43 16.25
N ARG A 88 6.61 1.87 15.42
CA ARG A 88 5.21 1.40 15.46
C ARG A 88 4.63 1.06 14.10
N MET A 89 4.99 1.83 13.08
CA MET A 89 4.43 1.70 11.74
C MET A 89 4.49 0.28 11.16
N PRO A 90 5.59 -0.50 11.29
CA PRO A 90 5.62 -1.85 10.70
C PRO A 90 4.64 -2.81 11.38
N ALA A 91 4.49 -2.70 12.70
CA ALA A 91 3.55 -3.52 13.46
C ALA A 91 2.10 -3.17 13.12
N ASP A 92 1.76 -1.88 13.06
CA ASP A 92 0.42 -1.42 12.72
C ASP A 92 0.03 -1.81 11.27
N VAL A 93 0.97 -1.73 10.33
CA VAL A 93 0.74 -2.17 8.93
C VAL A 93 0.56 -3.69 8.87
N THR A 94 1.34 -4.44 9.63
CA THR A 94 1.22 -5.90 9.72
C THR A 94 -0.17 -6.30 10.23
N GLU A 95 -0.64 -5.64 11.30
CA GLU A 95 -1.99 -5.88 11.82
C GLU A 95 -3.09 -5.56 10.80
N ALA A 96 -2.97 -4.44 10.09
CA ALA A 96 -3.89 -4.10 9.01
C ALA A 96 -3.90 -5.13 7.88
N LEU A 97 -2.75 -5.67 7.48
CA LEU A 97 -2.69 -6.74 6.47
C LEU A 97 -3.38 -8.02 6.95
N LEU A 98 -3.20 -8.41 8.22
CA LEU A 98 -3.90 -9.56 8.79
C LEU A 98 -5.42 -9.35 8.77
N GLU A 99 -5.90 -8.15 9.11
CA GLU A 99 -7.33 -7.80 9.01
C GLU A 99 -7.84 -7.96 7.57
N ILE A 100 -7.08 -7.47 6.59
CA ILE A 100 -7.42 -7.58 5.16
C ILE A 100 -7.49 -9.06 4.74
N PHE A 101 -6.53 -9.90 5.16
CA PHE A 101 -6.52 -11.32 4.81
C PHE A 101 -7.69 -12.10 5.41
N ILE A 102 -8.08 -11.76 6.64
CA ILE A 102 -9.27 -12.32 7.29
C ILE A 102 -10.53 -11.91 6.53
N LYS A 103 -10.66 -10.62 6.22
CA LYS A 103 -11.85 -10.05 5.58
C LYS A 103 -12.02 -10.51 4.13
N GLU A 104 -11.02 -10.24 3.28
CA GLU A 104 -11.11 -10.44 1.84
C GLU A 104 -10.79 -11.90 1.46
N GLY A 105 -9.83 -12.51 2.16
CA GLY A 105 -9.41 -13.90 1.96
C GLY A 105 -10.27 -14.93 2.69
N LYS A 106 -11.20 -14.49 3.54
CA LYS A 106 -12.05 -15.35 4.40
C LYS A 106 -11.22 -16.33 5.22
N MET A 107 -10.05 -15.89 5.66
CA MET A 107 -9.15 -16.67 6.50
C MET A 107 -9.53 -16.52 7.96
N ASP A 108 -9.26 -17.55 8.77
CA ASP A 108 -9.14 -17.34 10.21
C ASP A 108 -7.78 -16.68 10.54
N LYS A 109 -7.62 -16.30 11.80
CA LYS A 109 -6.40 -15.62 12.26
C LYS A 109 -5.13 -16.45 12.06
N SER A 110 -5.18 -17.76 12.37
CA SER A 110 -4.00 -18.64 12.23
C SER A 110 -3.55 -18.71 10.78
N ARG A 111 -4.51 -18.90 9.88
CA ARG A 111 -4.25 -18.96 8.44
C ARG A 111 -3.75 -17.63 7.88
N ALA A 112 -4.28 -16.50 8.35
CA ALA A 112 -3.79 -15.18 7.94
C ALA A 112 -2.32 -14.95 8.37
N GLU A 113 -1.97 -15.35 9.58
CA GLU A 113 -0.59 -15.26 10.09
C GLU A 113 0.38 -16.18 9.33
N GLU A 114 -0.03 -17.42 9.05
CA GLU A 114 0.73 -18.35 8.21
C GLU A 114 0.90 -17.81 6.78
N PHE A 115 -0.16 -17.21 6.23
CA PHE A 115 -0.11 -16.63 4.90
C PHE A 115 0.87 -15.46 4.84
N LEU A 116 0.85 -14.54 5.82
CA LEU A 116 1.81 -13.44 5.88
C LEU A 116 3.27 -13.95 5.94
N LYS A 117 3.54 -14.96 6.79
CA LYS A 117 4.87 -15.62 6.86
C LYS A 117 5.28 -16.23 5.52
N SER A 118 4.32 -16.75 4.75
CA SER A 118 4.59 -17.27 3.40
C SER A 118 5.00 -16.15 2.44
N LEU A 119 4.36 -14.98 2.51
CA LEU A 119 4.72 -13.81 1.70
C LEU A 119 6.13 -13.30 2.05
N GLU A 120 6.48 -13.28 3.34
CA GLU A 120 7.82 -12.96 3.82
C GLU A 120 8.88 -13.93 3.27
N SER A 121 8.67 -15.24 3.46
CA SER A 121 9.62 -16.27 3.04
C SER A 121 9.80 -16.35 1.52
N THR A 122 8.76 -16.00 0.75
CA THR A 122 8.81 -15.92 -0.72
C THR A 122 9.22 -14.55 -1.24
N ARG A 123 9.56 -13.60 -0.37
CA ARG A 123 9.96 -12.22 -0.70
C ARG A 123 8.88 -11.36 -1.37
N HIS A 124 7.62 -11.77 -1.34
CA HIS A 124 6.48 -10.94 -1.76
C HIS A 124 6.10 -9.89 -0.71
N PHE A 125 6.60 -10.02 0.52
CA PHE A 125 6.51 -8.99 1.56
C PHE A 125 7.89 -8.72 2.15
N GLN A 126 8.32 -7.45 2.14
CA GLN A 126 9.62 -7.03 2.66
C GLN A 126 9.49 -5.73 3.48
N SER A 127 10.23 -5.65 4.59
CA SER A 127 10.23 -4.49 5.48
C SER A 127 11.64 -3.91 5.60
N GLU A 128 11.79 -2.67 5.16
CA GLU A 128 13.02 -1.89 5.17
C GLU A 128 12.86 -0.70 6.13
N THR A 129 13.03 -0.95 7.43
CA THR A 129 12.67 0.03 8.48
C THR A 129 13.84 0.35 9.39
N TRP A 130 13.94 1.60 9.84
CA TRP A 130 15.07 2.11 10.63
C TRP A 130 14.61 2.89 11.88
N SER A 131 15.46 2.90 12.92
CA SER A 131 15.23 3.55 14.23
C SER A 131 15.93 4.89 14.37
#